data_AF-A0A1V8SFU5-F1
#
_entry.id   AF-A0A1V8SFU5-F1
#
_cell.length_a   1.000
_cell.length_b   1.000
_cell.length_c   1.000
_cell.angle_alpha   90.00
_cell.angle_beta   90.00
_cell.angle_gamma   90.00
#
_symmetry.space_group_name_H-M   'P 1'
#
loop_
_entity.id
_entity.type
_entity.pdbx_description
1 polymer ?
#
loop_
_entity_poly.entity_id
_entity_poly.type
_entity_poly.pdbx_seq_one_letter_code
_entity_poly.pdbx_strand_id
1 'polypeptide(L)'
;MGGFMLREPPTNASVGPRFKDIPIDAVQILWLAEKGYIHWPNISEEQIRDKNKADGFARLLTVIQIVWFGISCLGRAAQRLPISSLELGTIAYVFCTIPTFFFWSNKPLDAETVEIINATTSMAEILAQTGSKEATLYDLTPLDFINPPQGLSLLSLFWDGFGYPFLPRTTDKRPVETFPNRKATPPRGLSALELAVGAFIGLGYTGIHVIGWNFHFPTDVELLLWRISGCVIVGMVVVYLFALAVITFGFKKIAKALYGIDANVPNDLRSAVPASAQTAVFALASVLYTTARLYIIVEAFTSLRAQPMGVYMTVEWNNFLPHF
;
A
#
# COMPACT_ATOMS: atom_id res chain seq x y z
N MET A 1 -18.75 5.34 2.66
CA MET A 1 -17.41 5.64 2.11
C MET A 1 -17.35 7.14 1.95
N GLY A 2 -16.45 7.81 2.64
CA GLY A 2 -16.23 9.24 2.54
C GLY A 2 -15.37 9.61 1.34
N GLY A 3 -14.89 10.85 1.30
CA GLY A 3 -14.15 11.42 0.18
C GLY A 3 -14.81 12.69 -0.33
N PHE A 4 -14.47 13.08 -1.56
CA PHE A 4 -14.99 14.30 -2.19
C PHE A 4 -15.79 13.94 -3.44
N MET A 5 -16.98 14.54 -3.56
CA MET A 5 -17.80 14.46 -4.76
C MET A 5 -18.04 15.84 -5.35
N LEU A 6 -17.97 15.93 -6.68
CA LEU A 6 -18.35 17.12 -7.42
C LEU A 6 -19.82 17.06 -7.78
N ARG A 7 -20.54 18.12 -7.44
CA ARG A 7 -21.95 18.32 -7.81
C ARG A 7 -22.07 19.44 -8.82
N GLU A 8 -22.72 19.16 -9.94
CA GLU A 8 -23.03 20.16 -10.95
C GLU A 8 -24.03 21.22 -10.44
N PRO A 9 -23.94 22.48 -10.91
CA PRO A 9 -24.88 23.53 -10.52
C PRO A 9 -26.31 23.18 -10.96
N PRO A 10 -27.34 23.53 -10.17
CA PRO A 10 -28.72 23.38 -10.57
C PRO A 10 -29.02 24.29 -11.76
N THR A 11 -29.26 23.72 -12.95
CA THR A 11 -29.54 24.50 -14.16
C THR A 11 -31.03 24.70 -14.39
N ASN A 12 -31.40 25.94 -14.73
CA ASN A 12 -32.55 26.23 -15.57
C ASN A 12 -32.05 26.18 -17.02
N ALA A 13 -32.54 25.23 -17.82
CA ALA A 13 -32.27 25.02 -19.25
C ALA A 13 -30.95 24.31 -19.65
N SER A 14 -31.12 23.01 -19.92
CA SER A 14 -30.41 22.10 -20.85
C SER A 14 -29.24 22.64 -21.71
N VAL A 15 -28.02 22.23 -21.38
CA VAL A 15 -26.93 22.04 -22.35
C VAL A 15 -26.08 20.81 -21.93
N GLY A 16 -26.47 19.61 -22.40
CA GLY A 16 -25.65 18.39 -22.29
C GLY A 16 -26.13 17.30 -21.30
N PRO A 17 -25.51 16.10 -21.34
CA PRO A 17 -25.79 15.01 -20.41
C PRO A 17 -25.34 15.39 -19.00
N ARG A 18 -26.26 15.35 -18.03
CA ARG A 18 -25.98 15.62 -16.61
C ARG A 18 -25.35 14.41 -15.96
N PHE A 19 -24.24 14.60 -15.27
CA PHE A 19 -23.65 13.53 -14.46
C PHE A 19 -24.27 13.53 -13.05
N LYS A 20 -24.48 12.33 -12.50
CA LYS A 20 -24.70 12.16 -11.04
C LYS A 20 -23.41 12.59 -10.34
N ASP A 21 -23.50 13.03 -9.07
CA ASP A 21 -22.36 13.43 -8.23
C ASP A 21 -21.15 12.49 -8.48
N ILE A 22 -20.05 13.04 -9.01
CA ILE A 22 -18.87 12.27 -9.42
C ILE A 22 -17.77 12.36 -8.35
N PRO A 23 -17.04 11.27 -8.05
CA PRO A 23 -15.90 11.35 -7.14
C PRO A 23 -14.77 12.17 -7.77
N ILE A 24 -14.08 12.97 -6.96
CA ILE A 24 -12.94 13.80 -7.39
C ILE A 24 -11.73 13.65 -6.45
N ASP A 25 -10.53 13.63 -7.03
CA ASP A 25 -9.26 13.49 -6.29
C ASP A 25 -8.61 14.85 -6.00
N ALA A 26 -7.53 14.85 -5.21
CA ALA A 26 -6.86 16.07 -4.80
C ALA A 26 -6.26 16.88 -5.98
N VAL A 27 -5.83 16.21 -7.04
CA VAL A 27 -5.27 16.86 -8.24
C VAL A 27 -6.39 17.53 -9.04
N GLN A 28 -7.53 16.84 -9.18
CA GLN A 28 -8.73 17.36 -9.82
C GLN A 28 -9.31 18.56 -9.05
N ILE A 29 -9.37 18.50 -7.72
CA ILE A 29 -9.81 19.62 -6.88
C ILE A 29 -8.92 20.85 -7.11
N LEU A 30 -7.60 20.68 -7.04
CA LEU A 30 -6.64 21.78 -7.23
C LEU A 30 -6.85 22.44 -8.61
N TRP A 31 -6.91 21.63 -9.66
CA TRP A 31 -7.09 22.12 -11.03
C TRP A 31 -8.43 22.87 -11.21
N LEU A 32 -9.52 22.32 -10.68
CA LEU A 32 -10.84 22.96 -10.76
C LEU A 32 -10.86 24.30 -10.02
N ALA A 33 -10.18 24.39 -8.87
CA ALA A 33 -10.09 25.62 -8.08
C ALA A 33 -9.24 26.68 -8.80
N GLU A 34 -8.09 26.29 -9.37
CA GLU A 34 -7.22 27.19 -10.14
C GLU A 34 -7.90 27.77 -11.39
N LYS A 35 -8.81 27.00 -12.00
CA LYS A 35 -9.61 27.44 -13.16
C LYS A 35 -10.88 28.20 -12.78
N GLY A 36 -11.21 28.29 -11.49
CA GLY A 36 -12.41 28.99 -11.01
C GLY A 36 -13.72 28.23 -11.23
N TYR A 37 -13.68 26.93 -11.52
CA TYR A 37 -14.86 26.07 -11.71
C TYR A 37 -15.47 25.59 -10.38
N ILE A 38 -14.72 25.70 -9.28
CA ILE A 38 -15.19 25.47 -7.92
C ILE A 38 -14.69 26.59 -7.02
N HIS A 39 -15.43 26.86 -5.95
CA HIS A 39 -14.87 27.59 -4.83
C HIS A 39 -13.97 26.67 -4.00
N TRP A 40 -12.87 27.21 -3.47
CA TRP A 40 -12.01 26.45 -2.57
C TRP A 40 -12.85 25.93 -1.40
N PRO A 41 -12.85 24.60 -1.15
CA PRO A 41 -13.64 24.05 -0.06
C PRO A 41 -13.15 24.62 1.27
N ASN A 42 -14.03 25.30 2.00
CA ASN A 42 -13.71 25.87 3.30
C ASN A 42 -13.84 24.79 4.38
N ILE A 43 -12.81 23.95 4.49
CA ILE A 43 -12.74 22.87 5.47
C ILE A 43 -11.82 23.29 6.59
N SER A 44 -12.35 23.41 7.80
CA SER A 44 -11.55 23.73 8.98
C SER A 44 -10.73 22.53 9.43
N GLU A 45 -9.58 22.80 10.07
CA GLU A 45 -8.77 21.75 10.70
C GLU A 45 -9.58 20.96 11.75
N GLU A 46 -10.54 21.61 12.39
CA GLU A 46 -11.44 20.97 13.35
C GLU A 46 -12.35 19.93 12.68
N GLN A 47 -12.88 20.21 11.49
CA GLN A 47 -13.67 19.24 10.71
C GLN A 47 -12.83 18.03 10.29
N ILE A 48 -11.56 18.23 9.96
CA ILE A 48 -10.62 17.16 9.65
C ILE A 48 -10.34 16.32 10.90
N ARG A 49 -10.06 16.97 12.03
CA ARG A 49 -9.76 16.31 13.31
C ARG A 49 -10.97 15.56 13.86
N ASP A 50 -12.19 16.03 13.61
CA ASP A 50 -13.44 15.35 13.97
C ASP A 50 -13.53 13.94 13.38
N LYS A 51 -13.05 13.76 12.14
CA LYS A 51 -12.97 12.45 11.49
C LYS A 51 -11.94 11.51 12.12
N ASN A 52 -11.03 12.00 12.96
CA ASN A 52 -9.95 11.20 13.56
C ASN A 52 -10.20 10.86 15.05
N LYS A 53 -11.40 11.17 15.58
CA LYS A 53 -11.67 11.12 17.04
C LYS A 53 -11.71 9.71 17.64
N ALA A 54 -12.09 8.69 16.88
CA ALA A 54 -12.25 7.33 17.41
C ALA A 54 -10.92 6.61 17.73
N ASP A 55 -9.79 7.12 17.24
CA ASP A 55 -8.54 6.33 17.17
C ASP A 55 -7.48 6.73 18.22
N GLY A 56 -7.61 7.87 18.90
CA GLY A 56 -6.56 8.35 19.82
C GLY A 56 -6.26 7.39 20.98
N PHE A 57 -7.30 6.84 21.60
CA PHE A 57 -7.17 5.89 22.71
C PHE A 57 -6.67 4.51 22.23
N ALA A 58 -7.19 4.00 21.11
CA ALA A 58 -6.77 2.73 20.53
C ALA A 58 -5.29 2.76 20.09
N ARG A 59 -4.84 3.86 19.46
CA ARG A 59 -3.42 4.10 19.15
C ARG A 59 -2.56 4.11 20.39
N LEU A 60 -2.98 4.81 21.46
CA LEU A 60 -2.22 4.85 22.71
C LEU A 60 -2.06 3.44 23.32
N LEU A 61 -3.15 2.67 23.42
CA LEU A 61 -3.09 1.30 23.92
C LEU A 61 -2.20 0.42 23.04
N THR A 62 -2.29 0.56 21.72
CA THR A 62 -1.45 -0.17 20.77
C THR A 62 0.02 0.15 20.98
N VAL A 63 0.37 1.43 21.15
CA VAL A 63 1.75 1.85 21.44
C VAL A 63 2.24 1.24 22.76
N ILE A 64 1.43 1.27 23.81
CA ILE A 64 1.78 0.64 25.10
C ILE A 64 2.03 -0.85 24.93
N GLN A 65 1.15 -1.57 24.22
CA GLN A 65 1.29 -3.00 23.95
C GLN A 65 2.57 -3.31 23.17
N ILE A 66 2.83 -2.55 22.11
CA ILE A 66 4.03 -2.69 21.27
C ILE A 66 5.30 -2.47 22.09
N VAL A 67 5.34 -1.41 22.89
CA VAL A 67 6.50 -1.07 23.72
C VAL A 67 6.73 -2.15 24.78
N TRP A 68 5.69 -2.56 25.49
CA TRP A 68 5.79 -3.60 26.51
C TRP A 68 6.24 -4.95 25.93
N PHE A 69 5.67 -5.33 24.80
CA PHE A 69 6.05 -6.55 24.08
C PHE A 69 7.51 -6.49 23.60
N GLY A 70 7.94 -5.37 23.03
CA GLY A 70 9.32 -5.15 22.61
C GLY A 70 10.32 -5.22 23.77
N ILE A 71 10.02 -4.53 24.87
CA ILE A 71 10.81 -4.58 26.11
C ILE A 71 10.89 -6.01 26.64
N SER A 72 9.78 -6.75 26.65
CA SER A 72 9.75 -8.15 27.07
C SER A 72 10.66 -9.02 26.20
N CYS A 73 10.60 -8.89 24.88
CA CYS A 73 11.48 -9.62 23.96
C CYS A 73 12.97 -9.29 24.17
N LEU A 74 13.28 -8.01 24.41
CA LEU A 74 14.65 -7.57 24.73
C LEU A 74 15.13 -8.14 26.06
N GLY A 75 14.29 -8.13 27.10
CA GLY A 75 14.59 -8.73 28.39
C GLY A 75 14.87 -10.23 28.29
N ARG A 76 14.08 -10.96 27.49
CA ARG A 76 14.32 -12.38 27.18
C ARG A 76 15.67 -12.58 26.50
N ALA A 77 15.96 -11.79 25.46
CA ALA A 77 17.23 -11.87 24.75
C ALA A 77 18.43 -11.59 25.68
N ALA A 78 18.32 -10.58 26.55
CA ALA A 78 19.35 -10.23 27.53
C ALA A 78 19.59 -11.35 28.56
N GLN A 79 18.53 -12.05 28.98
CA GLN A 79 18.60 -13.20 29.88
C GLN A 79 18.89 -14.53 29.17
N ARG A 80 19.19 -14.51 27.86
CA ARG A 80 19.40 -15.68 27.00
C ARG A 80 18.22 -16.68 27.02
N LEU A 81 17.02 -16.18 27.23
CA LEU A 81 15.79 -16.96 27.10
C LEU A 81 15.43 -17.10 25.61
N PRO A 82 14.92 -18.26 25.18
CA PRO A 82 14.51 -18.47 23.79
C PRO A 82 13.33 -17.56 23.43
N ILE A 83 13.35 -17.02 22.22
CA ILE A 83 12.22 -16.31 21.62
C ILE A 83 11.51 -17.29 20.70
N SER A 84 10.19 -17.38 20.79
CA SER A 84 9.38 -18.24 19.93
C SER A 84 9.27 -17.67 18.52
N SER A 85 9.00 -18.53 17.54
CA SER A 85 8.68 -18.13 16.17
C SER A 85 7.47 -17.19 16.08
N LEU A 86 6.51 -17.33 17.00
CA LEU A 86 5.34 -16.44 17.09
C LEU A 86 5.72 -15.05 17.58
N GLU A 87 6.52 -14.95 18.64
CA GLU A 87 7.04 -13.66 19.12
C GLU A 87 7.86 -12.95 18.03
N LEU A 88 8.72 -13.69 17.32
CA LEU A 88 9.48 -13.16 16.19
C LEU A 88 8.56 -12.63 15.07
N GLY A 89 7.48 -13.35 14.77
CA GLY A 89 6.46 -12.91 13.83
C GLY A 89 5.77 -11.62 14.27
N THR A 90 5.45 -11.49 15.56
CA THR A 90 4.88 -10.27 16.13
C THR A 90 5.86 -9.10 16.03
N ILE A 91 7.15 -9.30 16.31
CA ILE A 91 8.20 -8.27 16.12
C ILE A 91 8.23 -7.78 14.67
N ALA A 92 8.11 -8.67 13.69
CA ALA A 92 8.06 -8.29 12.28
C ALA A 92 6.83 -7.41 11.95
N TYR A 93 5.65 -7.76 12.47
CA TYR A 93 4.45 -6.93 12.28
C TYR A 93 4.57 -5.58 12.99
N VAL A 94 5.12 -5.54 14.20
CA VAL A 94 5.39 -4.31 14.94
C VAL A 94 6.33 -3.39 14.15
N PHE A 95 7.41 -3.95 13.60
CA PHE A 95 8.38 -3.22 12.80
C PHE A 95 7.73 -2.49 11.61
N CYS A 96 6.81 -3.15 10.90
CA CYS A 96 6.07 -2.53 9.78
C CYS A 96 4.97 -1.57 10.23
N THR A 97 4.42 -1.78 11.43
CA THR A 97 3.31 -0.97 11.95
C THR A 97 3.76 0.44 12.34
N ILE A 98 4.98 0.59 12.86
CA ILE A 98 5.56 1.89 13.26
C ILE A 98 5.60 2.89 12.09
N PRO A 99 6.22 2.59 10.92
CA PRO A 99 6.24 3.52 9.80
C PRO A 99 4.84 3.78 9.24
N THR A 100 3.92 2.80 9.26
CA THR A 100 2.52 3.02 8.88
C THR A 100 1.86 4.07 9.78
N PHE A 101 2.00 3.96 11.11
CA PHE A 101 1.48 4.98 12.03
C PHE A 101 2.13 6.34 11.82
N PHE A 102 3.43 6.40 11.51
CA PHE A 102 4.12 7.65 11.24
C PHE A 102 3.59 8.33 9.96
N PHE A 103 3.56 7.60 8.83
CA PHE A 103 3.13 8.15 7.54
C PHE A 103 1.62 8.43 7.49
N TRP A 104 0.82 7.70 8.27
CA TRP A 104 -0.63 7.89 8.33
C TRP A 104 -1.10 8.70 9.55
N SER A 105 -0.17 9.29 10.32
CA SER A 105 -0.50 10.10 11.50
C SER A 105 -1.50 11.23 11.19
N ASN A 106 -1.29 11.89 10.04
CA ASN A 106 -2.12 13.00 9.56
C ASN A 106 -3.26 12.57 8.61
N LYS A 107 -3.40 11.27 8.34
CA LYS A 107 -4.48 10.77 7.47
C LYS A 107 -5.73 10.53 8.32
N PRO A 108 -6.89 11.15 8.01
CA PRO A 108 -8.14 10.86 8.69
C PRO A 108 -8.51 9.38 8.51
N LEU A 109 -8.93 8.73 9.60
CA LEU A 109 -9.48 7.38 9.61
C LEU A 109 -11.01 7.45 9.48
N ASP A 110 -11.65 6.41 8.95
CA ASP A 110 -13.12 6.26 8.96
C ASP A 110 -13.92 7.49 8.50
N ALA A 111 -13.52 8.07 7.36
CA ALA A 111 -14.37 9.02 6.68
C ALA A 111 -15.65 8.30 6.21
N GLU A 112 -16.73 8.40 6.97
CA GLU A 112 -18.02 7.78 6.63
C GLU A 112 -18.82 8.64 5.64
N THR A 113 -18.72 9.97 5.80
CA THR A 113 -19.46 10.98 5.04
C THR A 113 -18.65 11.51 3.87
N VAL A 114 -19.32 11.76 2.75
CA VAL A 114 -18.76 12.42 1.58
C VAL A 114 -18.91 13.94 1.72
N GLU A 115 -17.86 14.67 1.38
CA GLU A 115 -17.90 16.12 1.23
C GLU A 115 -18.31 16.48 -0.20
N ILE A 116 -19.38 17.27 -0.33
CA ILE A 116 -19.91 17.67 -1.64
C ILE A 116 -19.36 19.05 -2.00
N ILE A 117 -18.59 19.09 -3.08
CA ILE A 117 -18.08 20.32 -3.67
C ILE A 117 -19.02 20.73 -4.80
N ASN A 118 -19.64 21.90 -4.66
CA ASN A 118 -20.54 22.44 -5.68
C ASN A 118 -19.72 23.14 -6.77
N ALA A 119 -19.90 22.73 -8.01
CA ALA A 119 -19.33 23.39 -9.17
C ALA A 119 -20.11 24.67 -9.53
N THR A 120 -19.39 25.71 -9.94
CA THR A 120 -19.98 26.94 -10.50
C THR A 120 -20.34 26.79 -11.97
N THR A 121 -19.65 25.88 -12.67
CA THR A 121 -19.75 25.65 -14.11
C THR A 121 -20.23 24.23 -14.38
N SER A 122 -21.06 24.03 -15.41
CA SER A 122 -21.55 22.70 -15.78
C SER A 122 -20.40 21.83 -16.33
N MET A 123 -20.47 20.51 -16.14
CA MET A 123 -19.44 19.61 -16.67
C MET A 123 -19.34 19.72 -18.20
N ALA A 124 -20.47 19.86 -18.89
CA ALA A 124 -20.50 20.06 -20.34
C ALA A 124 -19.72 21.31 -20.78
N GLU A 125 -19.83 22.41 -20.05
CA GLU A 125 -19.06 23.64 -20.31
C GLU A 125 -17.57 23.47 -20.02
N ILE A 126 -17.20 22.81 -18.93
CA ILE A 126 -15.80 22.51 -18.60
C ILE A 126 -15.14 21.70 -19.74
N LEU A 127 -15.85 20.69 -20.24
CA LEU A 127 -15.38 19.84 -21.34
C LEU A 127 -15.31 20.60 -22.68
N ALA A 128 -16.26 21.51 -22.93
CA ALA A 128 -16.26 22.36 -24.13
C ALA A 128 -15.09 23.37 -24.12
N GLN A 129 -14.82 24.01 -22.99
CA GLN A 129 -13.75 25.00 -22.85
C GLN A 129 -12.34 24.41 -22.92
N THR A 130 -12.18 23.15 -22.50
CA THR A 130 -10.89 22.46 -22.51
C THR A 130 -10.54 21.85 -23.87
N GLY A 131 -11.43 21.91 -24.86
CA GLY A 131 -11.19 21.39 -26.21
C GLY A 131 -10.91 19.89 -26.27
N SER A 132 -11.17 19.17 -25.17
CA SER A 132 -10.81 17.76 -25.04
C SER A 132 -11.86 16.89 -25.73
N LYS A 133 -11.56 16.45 -26.97
CA LYS A 133 -12.34 15.40 -27.65
C LYS A 133 -12.41 14.09 -26.83
N GLU A 134 -11.45 13.90 -25.92
CA GLU A 134 -11.33 12.81 -24.95
C GLU A 134 -12.42 12.84 -23.86
N ALA A 135 -13.13 13.95 -23.68
CA ALA A 135 -14.22 14.12 -22.72
C ALA A 135 -15.38 13.11 -22.85
N THR A 136 -15.54 12.52 -24.04
CA THR A 136 -16.59 11.53 -24.31
C THR A 136 -16.12 10.08 -24.11
N LEU A 137 -14.82 9.86 -23.96
CA LEU A 137 -14.18 8.55 -23.78
C LEU A 137 -13.29 8.61 -22.53
N TYR A 138 -13.92 8.44 -21.36
CA TYR A 138 -13.23 8.42 -20.08
C TYR A 138 -13.27 7.02 -19.43
N ASP A 139 -12.25 6.73 -18.62
CA ASP A 139 -12.00 5.40 -18.05
C ASP A 139 -12.61 5.23 -16.66
N LEU A 140 -12.71 6.30 -15.87
CA LEU A 140 -13.30 6.38 -14.53
C LEU A 140 -14.30 7.55 -14.45
N THR A 141 -13.85 8.76 -14.76
CA THR A 141 -14.62 10.00 -14.60
C THR A 141 -14.40 10.95 -15.80
N PRO A 142 -15.35 11.84 -16.12
CA PRO A 142 -15.14 12.85 -17.17
C PRO A 142 -13.94 13.77 -16.94
N LEU A 143 -13.39 13.81 -15.73
CA LEU A 143 -12.21 14.58 -15.32
C LEU A 143 -10.89 13.79 -15.43
N ASP A 144 -10.90 12.63 -16.07
CA ASP A 144 -9.70 11.80 -16.25
C ASP A 144 -8.63 12.50 -17.10
N PHE A 145 -8.99 13.44 -17.97
CA PHE A 145 -7.99 14.22 -18.74
C PHE A 145 -7.06 15.05 -17.83
N ILE A 146 -7.48 15.39 -16.61
CA ILE A 146 -6.67 16.13 -15.62
C ILE A 146 -5.65 15.18 -14.98
N ASN A 147 -6.13 14.01 -14.55
CA ASN A 147 -5.32 13.02 -13.86
C ASN A 147 -5.73 11.64 -14.35
N PRO A 148 -5.18 11.20 -15.50
CA PRO A 148 -5.62 9.98 -16.15
C PRO A 148 -5.43 8.81 -15.21
N PRO A 149 -6.37 7.85 -15.19
CA PRO A 149 -6.21 6.65 -14.39
C PRO A 149 -4.92 5.98 -14.83
N GLN A 150 -3.96 5.99 -13.92
CA GLN A 150 -2.77 5.21 -14.14
C GLN A 150 -3.21 3.75 -14.08
N GLY A 151 -3.05 3.04 -15.19
CA GLY A 151 -3.15 1.59 -15.20
C GLY A 151 -2.21 0.98 -14.16
N LEU A 152 -2.31 -0.33 -13.93
CA LEU A 152 -1.44 -0.92 -12.92
C LEU A 152 0.02 -0.58 -13.27
N SER A 153 0.85 -0.19 -12.31
CA SER A 153 2.25 0.04 -12.64
C SER A 153 2.94 -1.32 -12.72
N LEU A 154 4.04 -1.45 -13.50
CA LEU A 154 4.92 -2.63 -13.43
C LEU A 154 5.28 -3.00 -11.99
N LEU A 155 5.21 -2.01 -11.11
CA LEU A 155 5.53 -2.10 -9.72
C LEU A 155 4.34 -2.49 -8.81
N SER A 156 3.13 -2.01 -9.09
CA SER A 156 1.94 -2.34 -8.31
C SER A 156 1.41 -3.74 -8.63
N LEU A 157 1.82 -4.32 -9.76
CA LEU A 157 1.45 -5.66 -10.23
C LEU A 157 1.76 -6.82 -9.26
N PHE A 158 2.70 -6.71 -8.31
CA PHE A 158 2.87 -7.76 -7.29
C PHE A 158 1.64 -7.87 -6.37
N TRP A 159 1.14 -6.72 -5.89
CA TRP A 159 -0.05 -6.67 -5.03
C TRP A 159 -1.35 -6.64 -5.81
N ASP A 160 -1.36 -6.04 -6.98
CA ASP A 160 -2.54 -5.98 -7.84
C ASP A 160 -2.72 -7.27 -8.65
N GLY A 161 -1.65 -8.00 -8.94
CA GLY A 161 -1.69 -9.34 -9.56
C GLY A 161 -2.29 -10.38 -8.63
N PHE A 162 -2.06 -10.27 -7.31
CA PHE A 162 -2.81 -11.05 -6.31
C PHE A 162 -4.30 -10.76 -6.39
N GLY A 163 -4.68 -9.50 -6.58
CA GLY A 163 -6.07 -9.09 -6.77
C GLY A 163 -6.64 -9.43 -8.14
N TYR A 164 -5.83 -9.49 -9.21
CA TYR A 164 -6.31 -9.51 -10.59
C TYR A 164 -7.33 -10.63 -10.92
N PRO A 165 -7.18 -11.88 -10.41
CA PRO A 165 -8.18 -12.93 -10.59
C PRO A 165 -9.47 -12.72 -9.79
N PHE A 166 -9.42 -11.92 -8.71
CA PHE A 166 -10.50 -11.74 -7.74
C PHE A 166 -11.12 -10.34 -7.76
N LEU A 167 -10.47 -9.39 -8.41
CA LEU A 167 -10.98 -8.05 -8.63
C LEU A 167 -12.14 -8.20 -9.62
N PRO A 168 -13.34 -7.69 -9.26
CA PRO A 168 -14.40 -7.53 -10.25
C PRO A 168 -13.79 -6.77 -11.43
N ARG A 169 -13.90 -7.33 -12.65
CA ARG A 169 -13.73 -6.52 -13.86
C ARG A 169 -14.63 -5.31 -13.64
N THR A 170 -14.03 -4.11 -13.64
CA THR A 170 -14.71 -2.90 -13.18
C THR A 170 -16.10 -2.83 -13.80
N THR A 171 -17.11 -2.59 -12.97
CA THR A 171 -18.50 -2.51 -13.42
C THR A 171 -18.60 -1.58 -14.63
N ASP A 172 -19.33 -1.99 -15.68
CA ASP A 172 -19.59 -1.17 -16.88
C ASP A 172 -20.30 0.17 -16.58
N LYS A 173 -20.69 0.40 -15.32
CA LYS A 173 -21.25 1.67 -14.85
C LYS A 173 -20.16 2.73 -14.82
N ARG A 174 -20.32 3.73 -15.69
CA ARG A 174 -19.52 4.94 -15.79
C ARG A 174 -20.44 6.17 -15.73
N PRO A 175 -20.05 7.25 -15.03
CA PRO A 175 -18.86 7.41 -14.18
C PRO A 175 -18.85 6.49 -12.95
N VAL A 176 -17.67 6.23 -12.38
CA VAL A 176 -17.55 5.45 -11.14
C VAL A 176 -18.13 6.22 -9.95
N GLU A 177 -18.76 5.52 -8.99
CA GLU A 177 -19.32 6.15 -7.79
C GLU A 177 -18.27 6.36 -6.68
N THR A 178 -17.17 5.61 -6.72
CA THR A 178 -16.06 5.69 -5.76
C THR A 178 -14.75 5.40 -6.46
N PHE A 179 -13.67 6.10 -6.11
CA PHE A 179 -12.35 5.70 -6.58
C PHE A 179 -11.89 4.42 -5.88
N PRO A 180 -11.28 3.47 -6.60
CA PRO A 180 -10.56 2.38 -5.95
C PRO A 180 -9.40 2.96 -5.14
N ASN A 181 -9.02 2.27 -4.05
CA ASN A 181 -7.80 2.62 -3.31
C ASN A 181 -6.61 2.64 -4.27
N ARG A 182 -6.15 3.84 -4.63
CA ARG A 182 -5.05 4.00 -5.60
C ARG A 182 -3.75 3.54 -4.95
N LYS A 183 -3.16 2.49 -5.49
CA LYS A 183 -1.76 2.09 -5.27
C LYS A 183 -0.87 2.56 -6.43
N ALA A 184 -1.13 3.78 -6.92
CA ALA A 184 -0.42 4.30 -8.08
C ALA A 184 0.94 4.87 -7.65
N THR A 185 1.99 4.43 -8.32
CA THR A 185 3.29 5.12 -8.29
C THR A 185 3.13 6.54 -8.84
N PRO A 186 3.82 7.55 -8.32
CA PRO A 186 3.79 8.88 -8.92
C PRO A 186 4.14 8.83 -10.42
N PRO A 187 3.55 9.68 -11.29
CA PRO A 187 3.90 9.71 -12.71
C PRO A 187 5.40 10.00 -12.95
N ARG A 188 6.03 10.73 -12.02
CA ARG A 188 7.48 10.99 -11.98
C ARG A 188 8.35 9.77 -11.66
N GLY A 189 7.75 8.61 -11.38
CA GLY A 189 8.44 7.45 -10.81
C GLY A 189 8.78 7.64 -9.32
N LEU A 190 9.49 6.66 -8.74
CA LEU A 190 9.96 6.75 -7.37
C LEU A 190 11.30 7.49 -7.30
N SER A 191 11.46 8.32 -6.27
CA SER A 191 12.72 8.91 -5.89
C SER A 191 13.61 7.86 -5.19
N ALA A 192 14.91 8.13 -5.12
CA ALA A 192 15.85 7.26 -4.40
C ALA A 192 15.50 7.14 -2.90
N LEU A 193 14.94 8.21 -2.29
CA LEU A 193 14.49 8.18 -0.91
C LEU A 193 13.28 7.26 -0.72
N GLU A 194 12.27 7.38 -1.59
CA GLU A 194 11.09 6.49 -1.56
C GLU A 194 11.48 5.03 -1.74
N LEU A 195 12.44 4.75 -2.62
CA LEU A 195 13.01 3.41 -2.81
C LEU A 195 13.76 2.92 -1.57
N ALA A 196 14.59 3.76 -0.97
CA ALA A 196 15.36 3.42 0.23
C ALA A 196 14.45 3.13 1.43
N VAL A 197 13.40 3.94 1.64
CA VAL A 197 12.39 3.71 2.67
C VAL A 197 11.65 2.40 2.42
N GLY A 198 11.22 2.15 1.17
CA GLY A 198 10.58 0.89 0.79
C GLY A 198 11.48 -0.32 1.01
N ALA A 199 12.77 -0.19 0.68
CA ALA A 199 13.77 -1.23 0.91
C ALA A 199 13.99 -1.51 2.39
N PHE A 200 14.12 -0.47 3.21
CA PHE A 200 14.27 -0.61 4.66
C PHE A 200 13.07 -1.35 5.28
N ILE A 201 11.84 -0.96 4.92
CA ILE A 201 10.63 -1.60 5.46
C ILE A 201 10.52 -3.05 4.97
N GLY A 202 10.69 -3.29 3.66
CA GLY A 202 10.53 -4.62 3.07
C GLY A 202 11.60 -5.63 3.52
N LEU A 203 12.87 -5.21 3.51
CA LEU A 203 13.99 -6.05 3.93
C LEU A 203 14.02 -6.22 5.46
N GLY A 204 13.65 -5.19 6.23
CA GLY A 204 13.53 -5.31 7.68
C GLY A 204 12.45 -6.32 8.07
N TYR A 205 11.27 -6.21 7.46
CA TYR A 205 10.17 -7.15 7.69
C TYR A 205 10.55 -8.61 7.40
N THR A 206 11.06 -8.86 6.19
CA THR A 206 11.39 -10.22 5.76
C THR A 206 12.64 -10.76 6.44
N GLY A 207 13.62 -9.89 6.69
CA GLY A 207 14.87 -10.23 7.37
C GLY A 207 14.68 -10.64 8.82
N ILE A 208 13.69 -10.08 9.54
CA ILE A 208 13.37 -10.48 10.92
C ILE A 208 13.06 -11.99 11.00
N HIS A 209 12.36 -12.57 10.02
CA HIS A 209 12.08 -14.00 10.02
C HIS A 209 13.35 -14.86 9.88
N VAL A 210 14.38 -14.36 9.19
CA VAL A 210 15.66 -15.05 9.03
C VAL A 210 16.48 -15.03 10.33
N ILE A 211 16.25 -14.09 11.25
CA ILE A 211 16.88 -14.09 12.59
C ILE A 211 16.60 -15.41 13.33
N GLY A 212 15.42 -16.01 13.10
CA GLY A 212 15.04 -17.31 13.64
C GLY A 212 15.76 -18.52 13.03
N TRP A 213 16.91 -18.33 12.35
CA TRP A 213 17.63 -19.38 11.62
C TRP A 213 17.96 -20.63 12.45
N ASN A 214 18.21 -20.43 13.75
CA ASN A 214 18.59 -21.49 14.68
C ASN A 214 17.55 -21.70 15.79
N PHE A 215 16.29 -21.33 15.53
CA PHE A 215 15.21 -21.63 16.48
C PHE A 215 14.97 -23.13 16.59
N HIS A 216 14.44 -23.53 17.73
CA HIS A 216 13.99 -24.90 17.94
C HIS A 216 12.65 -25.11 17.22
N PHE A 217 12.60 -26.15 16.40
CA PHE A 217 11.38 -26.65 15.77
C PHE A 217 11.20 -28.14 16.13
N PRO A 218 9.95 -28.65 16.10
CA PRO A 218 9.67 -30.04 16.47
C PRO A 218 10.42 -31.06 15.60
N THR A 219 10.70 -30.73 14.34
CA THR A 219 11.44 -31.58 13.39
C THR A 219 12.47 -30.80 12.57
N ASP A 220 13.50 -31.49 12.10
CA ASP A 220 14.51 -30.91 11.19
C ASP A 220 13.89 -30.46 9.84
N VAL A 221 12.84 -31.15 9.40
CA VAL A 221 12.10 -30.79 8.17
C VAL A 221 11.41 -29.45 8.36
N GLU A 222 10.78 -29.21 9.51
CA GLU A 222 10.12 -27.94 9.81
C GLU A 222 11.11 -26.77 9.89
N LEU A 223 12.27 -27.00 10.51
CA LEU A 223 13.37 -26.03 10.53
C LEU A 223 13.91 -25.75 9.11
N LEU A 224 14.08 -26.78 8.29
CA LEU A 224 14.54 -26.62 6.91
C LEU A 224 13.53 -25.82 6.08
N LEU A 225 12.25 -26.14 6.17
CA LEU A 225 11.18 -25.42 5.48
C LEU A 225 11.05 -23.98 5.97
N TRP A 226 11.30 -23.71 7.26
CA TRP A 226 11.39 -22.35 7.81
C TRP A 226 12.51 -21.55 7.14
N ARG A 227 13.72 -22.13 7.08
CA ARG A 227 14.89 -21.50 6.44
C ARG A 227 14.67 -21.24 4.96
N ILE A 228 14.13 -22.23 4.23
CA ILE A 228 13.78 -22.09 2.82
C ILE A 228 12.76 -20.96 2.63
N SER A 229 11.68 -20.96 3.42
CA SER A 229 10.64 -19.93 3.35
C SER A 229 11.19 -18.53 3.66
N GLY A 230 12.06 -18.42 4.67
CA GLY A 230 12.77 -17.19 5.01
C GLY A 230 13.63 -16.65 3.86
N CYS A 231 14.44 -17.52 3.24
CA CYS A 231 15.24 -17.16 2.06
C CYS A 231 14.36 -16.76 0.87
N VAL A 232 13.24 -17.46 0.64
CA VAL A 232 12.29 -17.14 -0.44
C VAL A 232 11.70 -15.75 -0.22
N ILE A 233 11.18 -15.42 0.96
CA ILE A 233 10.56 -14.09 1.17
C ILE A 233 11.58 -12.94 1.06
N VAL A 234 12.80 -13.12 1.58
CA VAL A 234 13.86 -12.10 1.46
C VAL A 234 14.31 -11.96 0.00
N GLY A 235 14.59 -13.08 -0.67
CA GLY A 235 15.01 -13.11 -2.07
C GLY A 235 13.97 -12.45 -2.99
N MET A 236 12.68 -12.71 -2.75
CA MET A 236 11.59 -12.08 -3.50
C MET A 236 11.57 -10.56 -3.31
N VAL A 237 11.77 -10.06 -2.09
CA VAL A 237 11.87 -8.61 -1.84
C VAL A 237 13.09 -8.01 -2.53
N VAL A 238 14.25 -8.67 -2.47
CA VAL A 238 15.48 -8.19 -3.15
C VAL A 238 15.27 -8.13 -4.67
N VAL A 239 14.72 -9.18 -5.28
CA VAL A 239 14.43 -9.22 -6.72
C VAL A 239 13.43 -8.12 -7.09
N TYR A 240 12.38 -7.92 -6.29
CA TYR A 240 11.40 -6.86 -6.50
C TYR A 240 12.02 -5.46 -6.43
N LEU A 241 12.84 -5.17 -5.40
CA LEU A 241 13.52 -3.89 -5.24
C LEU A 241 14.54 -3.64 -6.36
N PHE A 242 15.24 -4.68 -6.79
CA PHE A 242 16.17 -4.61 -7.91
C PHE A 242 15.43 -4.30 -9.21
N ALA A 243 14.35 -5.03 -9.52
CA ALA A 243 13.51 -4.77 -10.69
C ALA A 243 12.95 -3.34 -10.67
N LEU A 244 12.49 -2.89 -9.50
CA LEU A 244 12.02 -1.52 -9.27
C LEU A 244 13.11 -0.47 -9.57
N ALA A 245 14.32 -0.65 -9.04
CA ALA A 245 15.43 0.26 -9.29
C ALA A 245 15.78 0.31 -10.78
N VAL A 246 15.89 -0.86 -11.42
CA VAL A 246 16.21 -1.00 -12.85
C VAL A 246 15.16 -0.31 -13.72
N ILE A 247 13.87 -0.50 -13.44
CA ILE A 247 12.79 0.15 -14.19
C ILE A 247 12.82 1.66 -13.94
N THR A 248 12.89 2.11 -12.67
CA THR A 248 12.85 3.54 -12.31
C THR A 248 13.96 4.34 -12.98
N PHE A 249 15.20 3.83 -12.95
CA PHE A 249 16.37 4.55 -13.45
C PHE A 249 16.74 4.18 -14.90
N GLY A 250 16.21 3.07 -15.41
CA GLY A 250 16.60 2.49 -16.70
C GLY A 250 15.49 2.44 -17.75
N PHE A 251 14.23 2.77 -17.44
CA PHE A 251 13.10 2.49 -18.34
C PHE A 251 13.30 3.03 -19.77
N LYS A 252 13.87 4.23 -19.94
CA LYS A 252 14.14 4.82 -21.27
C LYS A 252 15.11 3.96 -22.09
N LYS A 253 16.21 3.54 -21.47
CA LYS A 253 17.22 2.69 -22.12
C LYS A 253 16.65 1.31 -22.43
N ILE A 254 15.88 0.75 -21.50
CA ILE A 254 15.25 -0.58 -21.66
C ILE A 254 14.20 -0.55 -22.77
N ALA A 255 13.32 0.46 -22.78
CA ALA A 255 12.28 0.61 -23.80
C ALA A 255 12.89 0.73 -25.20
N LYS A 256 13.96 1.53 -25.34
CA LYS A 256 14.68 1.68 -26.60
C LYS A 256 15.42 0.40 -27.01
N ALA A 257 16.09 -0.28 -26.08
CA ALA A 257 16.90 -1.45 -26.39
C ALA A 257 16.08 -2.72 -26.67
N LEU A 258 15.00 -2.95 -25.92
CA LEU A 258 14.19 -4.18 -26.02
C LEU A 258 12.99 -4.04 -26.95
N TYR A 259 12.40 -2.84 -27.05
CA TYR A 259 11.15 -2.63 -27.78
C TYR A 259 11.23 -1.55 -28.87
N GLY A 260 12.36 -0.83 -28.99
CA GLY A 260 12.52 0.26 -29.96
C GLY A 260 11.60 1.47 -29.71
N ILE A 261 11.08 1.63 -28.50
CA ILE A 261 10.12 2.68 -28.14
C ILE A 261 10.83 3.80 -27.37
N ASP A 262 10.59 5.05 -27.75
CA ASP A 262 11.01 6.23 -26.99
C ASP A 262 10.03 6.48 -25.82
N ALA A 263 10.29 5.83 -24.68
CA ALA A 263 9.47 5.94 -23.48
C ALA A 263 9.69 7.28 -22.74
N ASN A 264 8.59 7.94 -22.39
CA ASN A 264 8.58 9.18 -21.60
C ASN A 264 8.32 8.90 -20.13
N VAL A 265 7.46 7.93 -19.83
CA VAL A 265 7.15 7.48 -18.47
C VAL A 265 7.40 5.96 -18.31
N PRO A 266 7.67 5.46 -17.09
CA PRO A 266 7.85 4.02 -16.85
C PRO A 266 6.67 3.15 -17.33
N ASN A 267 5.47 3.73 -17.41
CA ASN A 267 4.28 3.04 -17.89
C ASN A 267 4.32 2.73 -19.39
N ASP A 268 5.09 3.47 -20.19
CA ASP A 268 5.26 3.20 -21.63
C ASP A 268 6.05 1.90 -21.86
N LEU A 269 7.03 1.61 -20.98
CA LEU A 269 7.75 0.35 -21.01
C LEU A 269 6.83 -0.83 -20.67
N ARG A 270 5.85 -0.62 -19.77
CA ARG A 270 4.87 -1.64 -19.40
C ARG A 270 3.99 -2.03 -20.58
N SER A 271 3.43 -1.05 -21.28
CA SER A 271 2.50 -1.29 -22.40
C SER A 271 3.17 -2.06 -23.54
N ALA A 272 4.50 -1.97 -23.66
CA ALA A 272 5.28 -2.74 -24.61
C ALA A 272 5.44 -4.23 -24.24
N VAL A 273 5.39 -4.58 -22.95
CA VAL A 273 5.54 -5.97 -22.49
C VAL A 273 4.21 -6.73 -22.71
N PRO A 274 4.22 -7.93 -23.32
CA PRO A 274 3.00 -8.72 -23.51
C PRO A 274 2.26 -9.00 -22.20
N ALA A 275 0.94 -8.82 -22.19
CA ALA A 275 0.12 -9.01 -20.98
C ALA A 275 0.26 -10.42 -20.38
N SER A 276 0.36 -11.46 -21.22
CA SER A 276 0.58 -12.85 -20.78
C SER A 276 1.90 -13.03 -20.03
N ALA A 277 2.98 -12.39 -20.50
CA ALA A 277 4.28 -12.44 -19.86
C ALA A 277 4.25 -11.72 -18.51
N GLN A 278 3.57 -10.57 -18.42
CA GLN A 278 3.34 -9.87 -17.15
C GLN A 278 2.61 -10.81 -16.19
N THR A 279 1.42 -11.31 -16.57
CA THR A 279 0.60 -12.18 -15.72
C THR A 279 1.36 -13.42 -15.25
N ALA A 280 2.14 -14.07 -16.12
CA ALA A 280 2.90 -15.27 -15.76
C ALA A 280 3.97 -14.99 -14.68
N VAL A 281 4.77 -13.94 -14.85
CA VAL A 281 5.82 -13.56 -13.88
C VAL A 281 5.20 -13.21 -12.52
N PHE A 282 4.12 -12.44 -12.52
CA PHE A 282 3.46 -12.06 -11.26
C PHE A 282 2.74 -13.23 -10.61
N ALA A 283 2.06 -14.09 -11.38
CA ALA A 283 1.41 -15.29 -10.82
C ALA A 283 2.44 -16.20 -10.12
N LEU A 284 3.59 -16.45 -10.75
CA LEU A 284 4.67 -17.21 -10.14
C LEU A 284 5.18 -16.54 -8.87
N ALA A 285 5.45 -15.23 -8.92
CA ALA A 285 5.89 -14.46 -7.77
C ALA A 285 4.90 -14.53 -6.60
N SER A 286 3.60 -14.37 -6.88
CA SER A 286 2.53 -14.45 -5.89
C SER A 286 2.43 -15.83 -5.27
N VAL A 287 2.50 -16.90 -6.06
CA VAL A 287 2.46 -18.28 -5.53
C VAL A 287 3.65 -18.55 -4.62
N LEU A 288 4.87 -18.21 -5.05
CA LEU A 288 6.08 -18.43 -4.25
C LEU A 288 6.03 -17.66 -2.92
N TYR A 289 5.70 -16.36 -2.98
CA TYR A 289 5.61 -15.53 -1.78
C TYR A 289 4.50 -16.00 -0.84
N THR A 290 3.30 -16.26 -1.36
CA THR A 290 2.15 -16.66 -0.55
C THR A 290 2.39 -18.00 0.10
N THR A 291 2.96 -18.97 -0.62
CA THR A 291 3.28 -20.30 -0.07
C THR A 291 4.30 -20.20 1.06
N ALA A 292 5.41 -19.47 0.84
CA ALA A 292 6.42 -19.26 1.86
C ALA A 292 5.87 -18.49 3.07
N ARG A 293 5.00 -17.49 2.84
CA ARG A 293 4.39 -16.69 3.90
C ARG A 293 3.39 -17.49 4.72
N LEU A 294 2.51 -18.26 4.06
CA LEU A 294 1.57 -19.14 4.72
C LEU A 294 2.30 -20.19 5.56
N TYR A 295 3.38 -20.77 5.04
CA TYR A 295 4.22 -21.68 5.81
C TYR A 295 4.77 -21.00 7.08
N ILE A 296 5.40 -19.83 6.97
CA ILE A 296 5.93 -19.11 8.16
C ILE A 296 4.84 -18.81 9.19
N ILE A 297 3.64 -18.42 8.74
CA ILE A 297 2.52 -18.11 9.64
C ILE A 297 2.05 -19.39 10.32
N VAL A 298 1.74 -20.45 9.56
CA VAL A 298 1.28 -21.73 10.10
C VAL A 298 2.32 -22.30 11.05
N GLU A 299 3.59 -22.31 10.64
CA GLU A 299 4.69 -22.85 11.43
C GLU A 299 4.90 -22.08 12.74
N ALA A 300 4.65 -20.77 12.74
CA ALA A 300 4.72 -19.98 13.97
C ALA A 300 3.74 -20.44 15.05
N PHE A 301 2.58 -21.00 14.67
CA PHE A 301 1.60 -21.57 15.60
C PHE A 301 1.83 -23.06 15.86
N THR A 302 2.12 -23.86 14.82
CA THR A 302 2.29 -25.30 14.96
C THR A 302 3.54 -25.66 15.74
N SER A 303 4.59 -24.83 15.73
CA SER A 303 5.80 -25.05 16.52
C SER A 303 5.57 -24.94 18.04
N LEU A 304 4.47 -24.29 18.48
CA LEU A 304 4.09 -24.16 19.89
C LEU A 304 3.91 -25.52 20.57
N ARG A 305 3.57 -26.57 19.80
CA ARG A 305 3.35 -27.93 20.32
C ARG A 305 4.59 -28.56 20.94
N ALA A 306 5.79 -28.07 20.60
CA ALA A 306 7.05 -28.57 21.13
C ALA A 306 8.07 -27.44 21.29
N GLN A 307 7.74 -26.39 22.06
CA GLN A 307 8.68 -25.32 22.39
C GLN A 307 9.57 -25.68 23.59
N PRO A 308 10.82 -25.18 23.64
CA PRO A 308 11.68 -25.37 24.79
C PRO A 308 11.10 -24.68 26.03
N MET A 309 11.32 -25.26 27.21
CA MET A 309 10.78 -24.77 28.49
C MET A 309 11.04 -23.28 28.75
N GLY A 310 12.19 -22.77 28.30
CA GLY A 310 12.55 -21.35 28.44
C GLY A 310 11.57 -20.40 27.76
N VAL A 311 10.80 -20.84 26.76
CA VAL A 311 9.77 -20.00 26.09
C VAL A 311 8.67 -19.60 27.08
N TYR A 312 8.34 -20.48 28.02
CA TYR A 312 7.29 -20.27 29.02
C TYR A 312 7.77 -19.50 30.26
N MET A 313 9.07 -19.26 30.39
CA MET A 313 9.63 -18.48 31.49
C MET A 313 9.40 -16.99 31.26
N THR A 314 9.01 -16.25 32.29
CA THR A 314 8.91 -14.78 32.24
C THR A 314 10.25 -14.12 32.50
N VAL A 315 10.45 -12.91 31.97
CA VAL A 315 11.65 -12.11 32.26
C VAL A 315 11.71 -11.79 33.75
N GLU A 316 12.82 -12.12 34.39
CA GLU A 316 13.06 -11.77 35.79
C GLU A 316 13.56 -10.32 35.89
N TRP A 317 12.61 -9.37 35.92
CA TRP A 317 12.94 -7.94 35.93
C TRP A 317 13.84 -7.51 37.10
N ASN A 318 13.74 -8.23 38.23
CA ASN A 318 14.57 -7.98 39.41
C ASN A 318 16.07 -8.10 39.11
N ASN A 319 16.49 -8.97 38.19
CA ASN A 319 17.91 -9.15 37.84
C ASN A 319 18.51 -7.94 37.10
N PHE A 320 17.69 -7.00 36.62
CA PHE A 320 18.15 -5.75 36.03
C PHE A 320 18.24 -4.61 37.04
N LEU A 321 17.70 -4.78 38.25
CA LEU A 321 17.79 -3.79 39.30
C LEU A 321 19.12 -3.95 40.05
N PRO A 322 19.82 -2.86 40.39
CA PRO A 322 21.01 -2.95 41.22
C PRO A 322 20.66 -3.61 42.56
N HIS A 323 21.34 -4.70 42.88
CA HIS A 323 21.28 -5.32 44.19
C HIS A 323 22.37 -4.68 45.04
N PHE A 324 21.97 -3.87 46.03
CA PHE A 324 22.85 -3.30 47.06
C PHE A 324 22.71 -4.06 48.37
#